data_AF-A0A923Q7L3-F1
#
_entry.id   AF-A0A923Q7L3-F1
#
_cell.length_a   1.000
_cell.length_b   1.000
_cell.length_c   1.000
_cell.angle_alpha   90.00
_cell.angle_beta   90.00
_cell.angle_gamma   90.00
#
_symmetry.space_group_name_H-M   'P 1'
#
loop_
_entity.id
_entity.type
_entity.pdbx_description
1 polymer ?
#
loop_
_entity_poly.entity_id
_entity_poly.type
_entity_poly.pdbx_seq_one_letter_code
_entity_poly.pdbx_strand_id
1 'polypeptide(L)'
;GRSRIHLSPGFSCTYYGRQALTPFVRHAYFRGTTFVDGYLGRGGQVGRVLVVALLATPPAALLAVRRPRSAGTLAGLGAAGLGAASVRAGAPVRDGAALTALLPVFGVAFGGGVLRGLLLAALARVRRRVRQGAGR
;
A
#
# COMPACT_ATOMS: atom_id res chain seq x y z
N GLY A 1 -9.02 -4.65 22.50
CA GLY A 1 -10.29 -5.27 22.90
C GLY A 1 -11.06 -5.71 21.66
N ARG A 2 -11.77 -6.84 21.71
CA ARG A 2 -12.75 -7.23 20.68
C ARG A 2 -14.05 -6.46 20.93
N SER A 3 -14.36 -5.49 20.09
CA SER A 3 -15.71 -4.90 20.03
C SER A 3 -16.61 -5.78 19.19
N ARG A 4 -17.86 -6.00 19.63
CA ARG A 4 -18.87 -6.71 18.83
C ARG A 4 -19.32 -5.79 17.70
N ILE A 5 -19.25 -6.29 16.47
CA ILE A 5 -19.86 -5.64 15.32
C ILE A 5 -21.29 -6.16 15.25
N HIS A 6 -22.27 -5.27 15.49
CA HIS A 6 -23.69 -5.60 15.38
C HIS A 6 -24.14 -5.33 13.95
N LEU A 7 -24.17 -6.36 13.12
CA LEU A 7 -24.82 -6.31 11.80
C LEU A 7 -26.26 -6.80 11.97
N SER A 8 -27.23 -6.12 11.34
CA SER A 8 -28.60 -6.61 11.28
C SER A 8 -28.62 -7.99 10.59
N PRO A 9 -29.37 -8.99 11.08
CA PRO A 9 -29.45 -10.32 10.45
C PRO A 9 -29.90 -10.28 8.98
N GLY A 10 -30.62 -9.23 8.58
CA GLY A 10 -31.05 -9.01 7.19
C GLY A 10 -30.13 -8.10 6.37
N PHE A 11 -29.00 -7.65 6.92
CA PHE A 11 -28.08 -6.77 6.19
C PHE A 11 -27.36 -7.55 5.09
N SER A 12 -27.73 -7.28 3.84
CA SER A 12 -26.98 -7.70 2.67
C SER A 12 -26.49 -6.47 1.90
N CYS A 13 -25.30 -6.58 1.31
CA CYS A 13 -24.74 -5.53 0.47
C CYS A 13 -24.02 -6.20 -0.69
N THR A 14 -24.44 -5.91 -1.91
CA THR A 14 -23.68 -6.31 -3.10
C THR A 14 -22.52 -5.35 -3.26
N TYR A 15 -21.32 -5.83 -2.92
CA TYR A 15 -20.11 -5.05 -3.11
C TYR A 15 -19.72 -5.01 -4.58
N TYR A 16 -19.88 -3.86 -5.21
CA TYR A 16 -19.35 -3.62 -6.55
C TYR A 16 -17.91 -3.14 -6.44
N GLY A 17 -16.97 -4.07 -6.63
CA GLY A 17 -15.56 -3.76 -6.79
C GLY A 17 -15.31 -2.88 -8.02
N ARG A 18 -14.17 -2.19 -8.06
CA ARG A 18 -13.76 -1.46 -9.26
C ARG A 18 -13.46 -2.47 -10.37
N GLN A 19 -14.29 -2.50 -11.41
CA GLN A 19 -14.18 -3.48 -12.50
C GLN A 19 -13.22 -3.08 -13.62
N ALA A 20 -12.58 -1.92 -13.53
CA ALA A 20 -11.64 -1.43 -14.53
C ALA A 20 -10.28 -1.08 -13.91
N LEU A 21 -9.24 -1.21 -14.74
CA LEU A 21 -7.85 -0.98 -14.32
C LEU A 21 -7.59 0.47 -13.92
N THR A 22 -8.10 1.44 -14.68
CA THR A 22 -7.93 2.87 -14.39
C THR A 22 -8.47 3.28 -13.01
N PRO A 23 -9.74 3.00 -12.66
CA PRO A 23 -10.24 3.33 -11.32
C PRO A 23 -9.55 2.52 -10.22
N PHE A 24 -9.05 1.30 -10.50
CA PHE A 24 -8.21 0.55 -9.57
C PHE A 24 -6.90 1.27 -9.27
N VAL A 25 -6.15 1.68 -10.30
CA VAL A 25 -4.87 2.42 -10.15
C VAL A 25 -5.08 3.74 -9.42
N ARG A 26 -6.09 4.53 -9.81
CA ARG A 26 -6.43 5.79 -9.14
C ARG A 26 -6.74 5.58 -7.67
N HIS A 27 -7.47 4.52 -7.35
CA HIS A 27 -7.79 4.17 -5.97
C HIS A 27 -6.56 3.73 -5.19
N ALA A 28 -5.70 2.87 -5.76
CA ALA A 28 -4.45 2.44 -5.14
C ALA A 28 -3.53 3.62 -4.81
N TYR A 29 -3.37 4.54 -5.76
CA TYR A 29 -2.58 5.77 -5.57
C TYR A 29 -3.15 6.67 -4.46
N PHE A 30 -4.46 6.91 -4.49
CA PHE A 30 -5.14 7.70 -3.45
C PHE A 30 -4.99 7.05 -2.07
N ARG A 31 -5.21 5.74 -1.97
CA ARG A 31 -5.07 4.98 -0.72
C ARG A 31 -3.63 4.96 -0.23
N GLY A 32 -2.64 4.89 -1.12
CA GLY A 32 -1.23 5.02 -0.75
C GLY A 32 -0.92 6.38 -0.13
N THR A 33 -1.49 7.47 -0.69
CA THR A 33 -1.33 8.81 -0.12
C THR A 33 -1.91 8.89 1.29
N THR A 34 -3.17 8.45 1.47
CA THR A 34 -3.87 8.54 2.76
C THR A 34 -3.38 7.51 3.78
N PHE A 35 -2.71 6.45 3.33
CA PHE A 35 -2.06 5.47 4.22
C PHE A 35 -1.01 6.12 5.13
N VAL A 36 -0.24 7.07 4.59
CA VAL A 36 0.76 7.81 5.38
C VAL A 36 0.08 8.61 6.48
N ASP A 37 -0.99 9.34 6.16
CA ASP A 37 -1.75 10.11 7.16
C ASP A 37 -2.37 9.21 8.24
N GLY A 38 -2.85 8.02 7.85
CA GLY A 38 -3.46 7.07 8.76
C GLY A 38 -2.49 6.32 9.68
N TYR A 39 -1.20 6.18 9.31
CA TYR A 39 -0.28 5.26 10.00
C TYR A 39 1.09 5.84 10.34
N LEU A 40 1.51 6.95 9.75
CA LEU A 40 2.79 7.58 10.08
C LEU A 40 2.75 8.09 11.53
N GLY A 41 3.66 7.58 12.37
CA GLY A 41 3.75 7.95 13.78
C GLY A 41 2.72 7.27 14.69
N ARG A 42 1.89 6.35 14.19
CA ARG A 42 1.04 5.50 15.04
C ARG A 42 1.80 4.24 15.46
N GLY A 43 1.87 3.98 16.77
CA GLY A 43 2.37 2.71 17.30
C GLY A 43 1.46 1.55 16.88
N GLY A 44 2.02 0.50 16.27
CA GLY A 44 1.26 -0.66 15.82
C GLY A 44 1.95 -1.48 14.73
N GLN A 45 1.38 -2.65 14.40
CA GLN A 45 1.92 -3.54 13.36
C GLN A 45 1.96 -2.87 11.98
N VAL A 46 0.91 -2.11 11.62
CA VAL A 46 0.82 -1.45 10.31
C VAL A 46 1.85 -0.32 10.16
N GLY A 47 2.11 0.44 11.24
CA GLY A 47 3.17 1.44 11.26
C GLY A 47 4.57 0.83 11.09
N ARG A 48 4.83 -0.33 11.71
CA ARG A 48 6.10 -1.07 11.50
C ARG A 48 6.26 -1.54 10.06
N VAL A 49 5.19 -2.08 9.46
CA VAL A 49 5.20 -2.50 8.05
C VAL A 49 5.50 -1.31 7.13
N LEU A 50 4.92 -0.13 7.40
CA LEU A 50 5.23 1.09 6.65
C LEU A 50 6.73 1.46 6.73
N VAL A 51 7.33 1.41 7.92
CA VAL A 51 8.76 1.70 8.11
C VAL A 51 9.62 0.71 7.35
N VAL A 52 9.34 -0.60 7.48
CA VAL A 52 10.08 -1.65 6.75
C VAL A 52 9.96 -1.45 5.25
N ALA A 53 8.76 -1.18 4.73
CA ALA A 53 8.56 -0.92 3.30
C ALA A 53 9.34 0.31 2.82
N LEU A 54 9.38 1.38 3.62
CA LEU A 54 10.14 2.59 3.30
C LEU A 54 11.65 2.31 3.26
N LEU A 55 12.16 1.54 4.23
CA LEU A 55 13.58 1.15 4.26
C LEU A 55 13.96 0.19 3.14
N ALA A 56 13.04 -0.67 2.70
CA ALA A 56 13.24 -1.56 1.56
C ALA A 56 13.19 -0.84 0.20
N THR A 57 12.62 0.37 0.13
CA THR A 57 12.42 1.08 -1.15
C THR A 57 13.74 1.46 -1.83
N PRO A 58 14.74 2.09 -1.18
CA PRO A 58 16.02 2.41 -1.82
C PRO A 58 16.79 1.22 -2.40
N PRO A 59 17.03 0.11 -1.67
CA PRO A 59 17.74 -1.04 -2.23
C PRO A 59 16.93 -1.71 -3.36
N ALA A 60 15.60 -1.76 -3.25
CA ALA A 60 14.76 -2.27 -4.33
C ALA A 60 14.86 -1.40 -5.61
N ALA A 61 14.85 -0.07 -5.45
CA ALA A 61 15.03 0.86 -6.58
C ALA A 61 16.43 0.74 -7.20
N LEU A 62 17.47 0.62 -6.37
CA LEU A 62 18.85 0.41 -6.84
C LEU A 62 18.96 -0.91 -7.63
N LEU A 63 18.35 -1.99 -7.12
CA LEU A 63 18.33 -3.28 -7.81
C LEU A 63 17.58 -3.18 -9.15
N ALA A 64 16.44 -2.49 -9.18
CA ALA A 64 15.66 -2.28 -10.40
C ALA A 64 16.47 -1.54 -11.49
N VAL A 65 17.27 -0.55 -11.11
CA VAL A 65 18.13 0.21 -12.05
C VAL A 65 19.35 -0.59 -12.48
N ARG A 66 20.04 -1.26 -11.54
CA ARG A 66 21.33 -1.94 -11.81
C ARG A 66 21.16 -3.33 -12.43
N ARG A 67 20.08 -4.02 -12.08
CA ARG A 67 19.79 -5.42 -12.48
C ARG A 67 18.29 -5.57 -12.76
N PRO A 68 17.76 -4.93 -13.82
CA PRO A 68 16.33 -4.90 -14.11
C PRO A 68 15.73 -6.30 -14.30
N ARG A 69 16.47 -7.24 -14.90
CA ARG A 69 16.05 -8.63 -15.05
C ARG A 69 15.87 -9.31 -13.69
N SER A 70 16.85 -9.21 -12.80
CA SER A 70 16.79 -9.78 -11.45
C SER A 70 15.68 -9.16 -10.63
N ALA A 71 15.50 -7.84 -10.70
CA ALA A 71 14.41 -7.13 -10.03
C ALA A 71 13.04 -7.60 -10.54
N GLY A 72 12.88 -7.75 -11.87
CA GLY A 72 11.67 -8.28 -12.49
C GLY A 72 11.37 -9.71 -12.05
N THR A 73 12.38 -10.59 -12.03
CA THR A 73 12.22 -11.97 -11.56
C THR A 73 11.83 -12.03 -10.09
N LEU A 74 12.49 -11.25 -9.22
CA LEU A 74 12.16 -11.21 -7.79
C LEU A 74 10.75 -10.66 -7.54
N ALA A 75 10.36 -9.61 -8.26
CA ALA A 75 9.01 -9.06 -8.18
C ALA A 75 7.96 -10.08 -8.65
N GLY A 76 8.22 -10.79 -9.75
CA GLY A 76 7.35 -11.84 -10.27
C GLY A 76 7.20 -13.02 -9.31
N LEU A 77 8.32 -13.51 -8.76
CA LEU A 77 8.31 -14.59 -7.76
C LEU A 77 7.61 -14.17 -6.46
N GLY A 78 7.84 -12.93 -6.01
CA GLY A 78 7.14 -12.39 -4.85
C GLY A 78 5.63 -12.30 -5.05
N ALA A 79 5.19 -11.82 -6.22
CA ALA A 79 3.78 -11.75 -6.58
C ALA A 79 3.14 -13.14 -6.65
N ALA A 80 3.79 -14.09 -7.32
CA ALA A 80 3.32 -15.47 -7.40
C ALA A 80 3.29 -16.15 -6.02
N GLY A 81 4.29 -15.92 -5.18
CA GLY A 81 4.36 -16.42 -3.82
C GLY A 81 3.20 -15.92 -2.96
N LEU A 82 2.86 -14.63 -3.05
CA LEU A 82 1.72 -14.03 -2.36
C LEU A 82 0.38 -14.56 -2.89
N GLY A 83 0.24 -14.74 -4.20
CA GLY A 83 -0.93 -15.40 -4.79
C GLY A 83 -1.11 -16.84 -4.32
N ALA A 84 -0.03 -17.62 -4.28
CA ALA A 84 -0.07 -18.99 -3.78
C ALA A 84 -0.38 -19.04 -2.27
N ALA A 85 0.19 -18.13 -1.50
CA ALA A 85 -0.08 -18.01 -0.06
C ALA A 85 -1.54 -17.66 0.22
N SER A 86 -2.15 -16.77 -0.57
CA SER A 86 -3.56 -16.41 -0.37
C SER A 86 -4.49 -17.60 -0.65
N VAL A 87 -4.21 -18.38 -1.70
CA VAL A 87 -4.98 -19.60 -2.00
C VAL A 87 -4.82 -20.63 -0.88
N ARG A 88 -3.62 -20.83 -0.36
CA ARG A 88 -3.39 -21.70 0.82
C ARG A 88 -4.12 -21.22 2.06
N ALA A 89 -4.35 -19.91 2.19
CA ALA A 89 -5.13 -19.31 3.27
C ALA A 89 -6.66 -19.39 3.05
N GLY A 90 -7.12 -20.06 1.98
CA GLY A 90 -8.54 -20.28 1.68
C GLY A 90 -9.12 -19.34 0.64
N ALA A 91 -8.31 -18.50 -0.03
CA ALA A 91 -8.81 -17.70 -1.14
C ALA A 91 -9.10 -18.56 -2.38
N PRO A 92 -10.13 -18.23 -3.18
CA PRO A 92 -10.33 -18.82 -4.50
C PRO A 92 -9.10 -18.68 -5.39
N VAL A 93 -8.81 -19.70 -6.22
CA VAL A 93 -7.65 -19.69 -7.14
C VAL A 93 -7.65 -18.47 -8.06
N ARG A 94 -8.83 -18.07 -8.55
CA ARG A 94 -9.02 -16.85 -9.36
C ARG A 94 -8.56 -15.58 -8.63
N ASP A 95 -8.74 -15.50 -7.32
CA ASP A 95 -8.37 -14.34 -6.51
C ASP A 95 -6.86 -14.33 -6.27
N GLY A 96 -6.24 -15.51 -6.10
CA GLY A 96 -4.78 -15.65 -6.07
C GLY A 96 -4.11 -15.29 -7.40
N ALA A 97 -4.72 -15.68 -8.52
CA ALA A 97 -4.26 -15.29 -9.86
C ALA A 97 -4.40 -13.79 -10.09
N ALA A 98 -5.54 -13.20 -9.71
CA ALA A 98 -5.76 -11.75 -9.77
C ALA A 98 -4.75 -10.99 -8.90
N LEU A 99 -4.48 -11.47 -7.67
CA LEU A 99 -3.46 -10.90 -6.80
C LEU A 99 -2.09 -10.93 -7.47
N THR A 100 -1.67 -12.10 -7.98
CA THR A 100 -0.38 -12.26 -8.68
C THR A 100 -0.25 -11.28 -9.84
N ALA A 101 -1.28 -11.16 -10.68
CA ALA A 101 -1.27 -10.31 -11.87
C ALA A 101 -1.31 -8.80 -11.54
N LEU A 102 -2.10 -8.40 -10.55
CA LEU A 102 -2.32 -6.99 -10.22
C LEU A 102 -1.32 -6.43 -9.21
N LEU A 103 -0.60 -7.27 -8.47
CA LEU A 103 0.32 -6.81 -7.43
C LEU A 103 1.42 -5.87 -7.95
N PRO A 104 2.07 -6.10 -9.12
CA PRO A 104 3.06 -5.16 -9.62
C PRO A 104 2.47 -3.77 -9.90
N VAL A 105 1.30 -3.74 -10.53
CA VAL A 105 0.57 -2.50 -10.83
C VAL A 105 0.16 -1.78 -9.54
N PHE A 106 -0.38 -2.54 -8.59
CA PHE A 106 -0.73 -2.05 -7.26
C PHE A 106 0.49 -1.47 -6.54
N GLY A 107 1.61 -2.20 -6.52
CA GLY A 107 2.83 -1.81 -5.82
C GLY A 107 3.39 -0.48 -6.32
N VAL A 108 3.42 -0.28 -7.64
CA VAL A 108 3.85 0.99 -8.24
C VAL A 108 2.88 2.12 -7.91
N ALA A 109 1.58 1.91 -8.11
CA ALA A 109 0.57 2.95 -7.87
C ALA A 109 0.47 3.34 -6.39
N PHE A 110 0.35 2.34 -5.51
CA PHE A 110 0.26 2.53 -4.06
C PHE A 110 1.56 3.12 -3.51
N GLY A 111 2.72 2.60 -3.93
CA GLY A 111 4.04 3.11 -3.54
C GLY A 111 4.24 4.57 -3.94
N GLY A 112 3.88 4.94 -5.18
CA GLY A 112 3.88 6.34 -5.62
C GLY A 112 2.97 7.23 -4.76
N GLY A 113 1.81 6.71 -4.36
CA GLY A 113 0.92 7.36 -3.40
C GLY A 113 1.58 7.58 -2.04
N VAL A 114 2.24 6.55 -1.50
CA VAL A 114 2.97 6.64 -0.22
C VAL A 114 4.08 7.70 -0.28
N LEU A 115 4.88 7.72 -1.33
CA LEU A 115 5.93 8.73 -1.52
C LEU A 115 5.33 10.15 -1.54
N ARG A 116 4.21 10.34 -2.24
CA ARG A 116 3.48 11.62 -2.21
C ARG A 116 3.00 11.97 -0.81
N GLY A 117 2.42 11.01 -0.08
CA GLY A 117 1.96 11.21 1.30
C GLY A 117 3.10 11.65 2.23
N LEU A 118 4.27 11.02 2.12
CA LEU A 118 5.46 11.37 2.89
C LEU A 118 5.97 12.77 2.54
N LEU A 119 6.01 13.13 1.25
CA LEU A 119 6.38 14.47 0.81
C LEU A 119 5.44 15.53 1.40
N LEU A 120 4.12 15.31 1.33
CA LEU A 120 3.13 16.23 1.89
C LEU A 120 3.30 16.38 3.41
N ALA A 121 3.55 15.28 4.13
CA ALA A 121 3.81 15.30 5.56
C ALA A 121 5.09 16.08 5.91
N ALA A 122 6.15 15.90 5.13
CA ALA A 122 7.42 16.62 5.29
C ALA A 122 7.23 18.13 5.04
N LEU A 123 6.58 18.51 3.94
CA LEU A 123 6.28 19.91 3.61
C LEU A 123 5.42 20.57 4.69
N ALA A 124 4.40 19.88 5.21
CA ALA A 124 3.58 20.38 6.31
C ALA A 124 4.42 20.61 7.59
N ARG A 125 5.40 19.74 7.87
CA ARG A 125 6.31 19.89 9.02
C ARG A 125 7.24 21.10 8.86
N VAL A 126 7.79 21.33 7.67
CA VAL A 126 8.61 22.51 7.36
C VAL A 126 7.80 23.80 7.53
N ARG A 127 6.60 23.87 6.94
CA ARG A 127 5.71 25.03 7.05
C ARG A 127 5.35 25.38 8.50
N ARG A 128 5.12 24.37 9.36
CA ARG A 128 4.87 24.59 10.79
C ARG A 128 6.07 25.18 11.52
N ARG A 129 7.29 24.70 11.23
CA ARG A 129 8.52 25.23 11.84
C ARG A 129 8.76 26.70 11.47
N VAL A 130 8.56 27.06 10.20
CA VAL A 130 8.72 28.45 9.73
C VAL A 130 7.74 29.38 10.46
N ARG A 131 6.46 29.00 10.58
CA ARG A 131 5.47 29.80 11.32
C ARG A 131 5.80 29.97 12.80
N GLN A 132 6.36 28.95 13.44
CA GLN A 132 6.78 29.02 14.85
C GLN A 132 8.04 29.87 15.06
N GLY A 133 8.94 29.94 14.07
CA GLY A 133 10.13 30.80 14.11
C GLY A 133 9.84 32.27 13.82
N ALA A 134 8.81 32.57 13.02
CA ALA A 134 8.40 33.95 12.70
C ALA A 134 7.51 34.62 13.76
N GLY A 135 7.15 33.90 14.82
CA GLY A 135 6.37 34.41 15.97
C GLY A 135 7.21 34.64 17.23
N ARG A 136 8.54 34.64 17.11
CA ARG A 136 9.51 35.07 18.12
C ARG A 136 10.24 36.28 17.59
#